data_AF-A0AA42QZK5-F1
#
_entry.id   AF-A0AA42QZK5-F1
#
_cell.length_a   1.000
_cell.length_b   1.000
_cell.length_c   1.000
_cell.angle_alpha   90.00
_cell.angle_beta   90.00
_cell.angle_gamma   90.00
#
_symmetry.space_group_name_H-M   'P 1'
#
loop_
_entity.id
_entity.type
_entity.pdbx_description
1 polymer ?
#
loop_
_entity_poly.entity_id
_entity_poly.type
_entity_poly.pdbx_seq_one_letter_code
_entity_poly.pdbx_strand_id
1 'polypeptide(L)'
;RSDSNARLPVDIGKNLNQSVKYYTYGVGTTSEGVNIGDYGMWMTDVTADGKVVDPIVNNHDWNPDIWKKSGIPRSDAFQTVAFADTGTTAPLAITTANFNFVTNLTIRDTTALAITDDTPLDGQATMTLVYL
;
A
#
# COMPACT_ATOMS: atom_id res chain seq x y z
N ARG A 1 -2.45 -7.61 -6.50
CA ARG A 1 -2.25 -8.97 -7.05
C ARG A 1 -0.85 -9.44 -6.66
N SER A 2 -0.73 -10.56 -5.94
CA SER A 2 0.56 -11.03 -5.41
C SER A 2 1.28 -12.01 -6.34
N ASP A 3 0.55 -12.61 -7.27
CA ASP A 3 0.97 -13.46 -8.39
C ASP A 3 1.72 -12.66 -9.47
N SER A 4 1.27 -11.45 -9.77
CA SER A 4 1.85 -10.59 -10.81
C SER A 4 2.84 -9.53 -10.29
N ASN A 5 3.29 -9.63 -9.04
CA ASN A 5 4.23 -8.67 -8.44
C ASN A 5 5.64 -8.90 -9.04
N ALA A 6 6.19 -7.90 -9.71
CA ALA A 6 7.47 -7.98 -10.41
C ALA A 6 8.68 -7.70 -9.50
N ARG A 7 8.45 -7.24 -8.27
CA ARG A 7 9.44 -6.76 -7.29
C ARG A 7 10.36 -5.67 -7.84
N LEU A 8 9.84 -4.83 -8.72
CA LEU A 8 10.52 -3.63 -9.17
C LEU A 8 10.58 -2.60 -8.02
N PRO A 9 11.63 -1.76 -7.97
CA PRO A 9 11.68 -0.66 -7.03
C PRO A 9 10.58 0.36 -7.34
N VAL A 10 9.79 0.70 -6.32
CA VAL A 10 8.75 1.73 -6.38
C VAL A 10 8.99 2.73 -5.25
N ASP A 11 8.89 4.02 -5.55
CA ASP A 11 8.90 5.06 -4.51
C ASP A 11 7.51 5.16 -3.86
N ILE A 12 7.45 5.02 -2.55
CA ILE A 12 6.20 5.04 -1.76
C ILE A 12 6.26 6.21 -0.77
N GLY A 13 5.72 7.35 -1.20
CA GLY A 13 5.85 8.62 -0.48
C GLY A 13 7.33 8.99 -0.31
N LYS A 14 7.79 9.05 0.94
CA LYS A 14 9.21 9.33 1.27
C LYS A 14 10.10 8.08 1.30
N ASN A 15 9.52 6.88 1.16
CA ASN A 15 10.27 5.63 1.16
C ASN A 15 10.66 5.29 -0.28
N LEU A 16 11.92 5.57 -0.64
CA LEU A 16 12.40 5.36 -2.00
C LEU A 16 12.75 3.89 -2.27
N ASN A 17 12.68 3.49 -3.54
CA ASN A 17 13.13 2.20 -4.06
C ASN A 17 12.62 0.96 -3.30
N GLN A 18 11.35 0.95 -2.89
CA GLN A 18 10.76 -0.21 -2.21
C GLN A 18 10.47 -1.33 -3.20
N SER A 19 11.06 -2.51 -2.97
CA SER A 19 10.82 -3.73 -3.77
C SER A 19 10.27 -4.88 -2.93
N VAL A 20 10.03 -4.64 -1.64
CA VAL A 20 9.55 -5.66 -0.72
C VAL A 20 8.10 -6.00 -1.07
N LYS A 21 7.85 -7.29 -1.34
CA LYS A 21 6.57 -7.80 -1.90
C LYS A 21 5.32 -7.36 -1.14
N TYR A 22 5.42 -7.17 0.18
CA TYR A 22 4.27 -6.76 0.99
C TYR A 22 3.97 -5.25 0.93
N TYR A 23 4.86 -4.41 0.37
CA TYR A 23 4.61 -2.99 0.13
C TYR A 23 4.29 -2.67 -1.34
N THR A 24 4.47 -3.63 -2.23
CA THR A 24 4.23 -3.45 -3.66
C THR A 24 3.12 -4.38 -4.15
N TYR A 25 2.43 -3.96 -5.20
CA TYR A 25 1.26 -4.63 -5.75
C TYR A 25 1.47 -4.77 -7.25
N GLY A 26 1.36 -5.99 -7.78
CA GLY A 26 1.56 -6.23 -9.21
C GLY A 26 0.46 -5.62 -10.08
N VAL A 27 0.83 -5.25 -11.32
CA VAL A 27 -0.08 -4.68 -12.35
C VAL A 27 -0.29 -5.60 -13.56
N GLY A 28 -0.32 -6.91 -13.32
CA GLY A 28 -0.61 -7.90 -14.35
C GLY A 28 0.63 -8.51 -15.00
N THR A 29 0.37 -9.37 -15.99
CA THR A 29 1.36 -10.15 -16.73
C THR A 29 1.13 -10.01 -18.23
N THR A 30 2.20 -10.08 -19.02
CA THR A 30 2.09 -10.23 -20.47
C THR A 30 1.44 -11.59 -20.84
N SER A 31 1.06 -11.76 -22.10
CA SER A 31 0.54 -13.04 -22.62
C SER A 31 1.54 -14.20 -22.45
N GLU A 32 2.84 -13.89 -22.44
CA GLU A 32 3.93 -14.83 -22.19
C GLU A 32 4.23 -15.03 -20.69
N GLY A 33 3.45 -14.40 -19.80
CA GLY A 33 3.56 -14.58 -18.35
C GLY A 33 4.62 -13.71 -17.67
N VAL A 34 5.13 -12.67 -18.33
CA VAL A 34 6.11 -11.76 -17.72
C VAL A 34 5.39 -10.73 -16.85
N ASN A 35 5.74 -10.64 -15.56
CA ASN A 35 5.18 -9.62 -14.66
C ASN A 35 5.55 -8.21 -15.15
N ILE A 36 4.52 -7.39 -15.41
CA ILE A 36 4.65 -6.10 -16.10
C ILE A 36 5.29 -5.05 -15.21
N GLY A 37 4.91 -5.00 -13.94
CA GLY A 37 5.41 -4.01 -13.02
C GLY A 37 4.70 -4.05 -11.68
N ASP A 38 4.96 -3.02 -10.88
CA ASP A 38 4.44 -2.89 -9.53
C ASP A 38 4.01 -1.45 -9.26
N TYR A 39 2.95 -1.30 -8.48
CA TYR A 39 2.62 -0.04 -7.85
C TYR A 39 2.76 -0.14 -6.33
N GLY A 40 3.05 0.99 -5.69
CA GLY A 40 3.02 1.17 -4.26
C GLY A 40 1.99 2.25 -3.92
N MET A 41 1.50 2.25 -2.69
CA MET A 41 0.50 3.22 -2.25
C MET A 41 0.75 3.72 -0.83
N TRP A 42 0.32 4.94 -0.54
CA TRP A 42 0.36 5.52 0.80
C TRP A 42 -0.79 6.50 1.02
N MET A 43 -1.12 6.71 2.28
CA MET A 43 -2.15 7.65 2.72
C MET A 43 -1.62 9.09 2.76
N THR A 44 -2.41 10.04 2.27
CA THR A 44 -2.24 11.49 2.48
C THR A 44 -3.54 12.14 2.94
N ASP A 45 -3.46 13.38 3.44
CA ASP A 45 -4.61 14.20 3.82
C ASP A 45 -5.53 13.49 4.82
N VAL A 46 -4.92 12.78 5.78
CA VAL A 46 -5.62 11.90 6.70
C VAL A 46 -6.37 12.71 7.76
N THR A 47 -7.67 12.49 7.82
CA THR A 47 -8.54 13.06 8.85
C THR A 47 -9.43 11.99 9.48
N ALA A 48 -9.72 12.16 10.77
CA ALA A 48 -10.74 11.39 11.46
C ALA A 48 -11.65 12.34 12.25
N ASP A 49 -12.96 12.15 12.15
CA ASP A 49 -13.98 13.01 12.77
C ASP A 49 -13.73 14.52 12.54
N GLY A 50 -13.30 14.86 11.32
CA GLY A 50 -13.03 16.24 10.89
C GLY A 50 -11.69 16.84 11.36
N LYS A 51 -10.83 16.07 12.04
CA LYS A 51 -9.52 16.53 12.54
C LYS A 51 -8.37 15.86 11.80
N VAL A 52 -7.26 16.57 11.62
CA VAL A 52 -6.00 16.01 11.10
C VAL A 52 -5.42 15.04 12.12
N VAL A 53 -5.12 13.82 11.68
CA VAL A 53 -4.62 12.71 12.50
C VAL A 53 -3.45 12.01 11.82
N ASP A 54 -2.68 11.24 12.58
CA ASP A 54 -1.62 10.39 12.04
C ASP A 54 -2.13 8.96 11.83
N PRO A 55 -1.89 8.33 10.66
CA PRO A 55 -2.08 6.90 10.51
C PRO A 55 -0.99 6.15 11.28
N ILE A 56 -1.42 5.14 12.03
CA ILE A 56 -0.57 4.28 12.84
C ILE A 56 -0.84 2.83 12.50
N VAL A 57 0.14 1.97 12.73
CA VAL A 57 0.10 0.57 12.37
C VAL A 57 0.51 -0.32 13.53
N ASN A 58 -0.11 -1.49 13.57
CA ASN A 58 0.31 -2.62 14.40
C ASN A 58 0.46 -3.83 13.47
N ASN A 59 1.61 -4.49 13.56
CA ASN A 59 1.79 -5.79 12.92
C ASN A 59 1.33 -6.88 13.88
N HIS A 60 0.73 -7.94 13.36
CA HIS A 60 0.10 -8.98 14.18
C HIS A 60 1.09 -9.77 15.07
N ASP A 61 2.39 -9.68 14.82
CA ASP A 61 3.46 -10.27 15.63
C ASP A 61 4.00 -9.32 16.73
N TRP A 62 3.54 -8.08 16.77
CA TRP A 62 3.89 -7.13 17.84
C TRP A 62 3.01 -7.33 19.05
N ASN A 63 3.45 -6.77 20.19
CA ASN A 63 2.54 -6.56 21.31
C ASN A 63 1.35 -5.70 20.82
N PRO A 64 0.09 -6.06 21.14
CA PRO A 64 -1.11 -5.35 20.65
C PRO A 64 -1.19 -3.88 21.07
N ASP A 65 -0.47 -3.49 22.13
CA ASP A 65 -0.41 -2.11 22.62
C ASP A 65 0.69 -1.29 21.92
N ILE A 66 1.53 -1.91 21.08
CA ILE A 66 2.61 -1.22 20.36
C ILE A 66 2.13 -0.81 18.98
N TRP A 67 2.04 0.49 18.78
CA TRP A 67 1.69 1.11 17.50
C TRP A 67 2.82 2.00 17.02
N LYS A 68 2.98 2.10 15.69
CA LYS A 68 3.99 2.96 15.06
C LYS A 68 3.36 3.78 13.96
N LYS A 69 3.84 5.00 13.74
CA LYS A 69 3.39 5.85 12.64
C LYS A 69 3.70 5.22 11.28
N SER A 70 2.70 5.03 10.45
CA SER A 70 2.83 4.65 9.04
C SER A 70 1.49 4.84 8.32
N GLY A 71 1.52 5.42 7.12
CA GLY A 71 0.38 5.48 6.22
C GLY A 71 0.50 4.53 5.03
N ILE A 72 1.42 3.56 5.09
CA ILE A 72 1.68 2.62 3.99
C ILE A 72 1.02 1.28 4.33
N PRO A 73 -0.09 0.90 3.67
CA PRO A 73 -0.74 -0.37 3.90
C PRO A 73 0.05 -1.53 3.28
N ARG A 74 0.00 -2.69 3.92
CA ARG A 74 0.61 -3.93 3.41
C ARG A 74 -0.37 -4.77 2.59
N SER A 75 0.16 -5.47 1.59
CA SER A 75 -0.60 -6.32 0.66
C SER A 75 -0.92 -7.72 1.19
N ASP A 76 -0.44 -8.07 2.39
CA ASP A 76 -0.45 -9.43 2.95
C ASP A 76 -1.37 -9.59 4.18
N ALA A 77 -2.19 -8.58 4.48
CA ALA A 77 -3.08 -8.56 5.65
C ALA A 77 -2.36 -8.77 7.00
N PHE A 78 -1.04 -8.58 7.06
CA PHE A 78 -0.24 -8.77 8.28
C PHE A 78 -0.29 -7.57 9.24
N GLN A 79 -0.86 -6.46 8.78
CA GLN A 79 -0.85 -5.19 9.48
C GLN A 79 -2.25 -4.60 9.52
N THR A 80 -2.59 -4.07 10.69
CA THR A 80 -3.77 -3.22 10.89
C THR A 80 -3.34 -1.76 10.89
N VAL A 81 -4.12 -0.91 10.22
CA VAL A 81 -3.98 0.56 10.26
C VAL A 81 -5.07 1.12 11.15
N ALA A 82 -4.70 2.03 12.06
CA ALA A 82 -5.60 2.84 12.88
C ALA A 82 -5.17 4.31 12.82
N PHE A 83 -5.82 5.18 13.58
CA PHE A 83 -5.52 6.61 13.61
C PHE A 83 -5.21 7.07 15.04
N ALA A 84 -4.29 8.03 15.16
CA ALA A 84 -3.87 8.63 16.43
C ALA A 84 -3.86 10.17 16.33
N ASP A 85 -3.95 10.85 17.47
CA ASP A 85 -3.67 12.29 17.52
C ASP A 85 -2.27 12.55 16.96
N THR A 86 -2.12 13.65 16.22
CA THR A 86 -0.86 13.99 15.54
C THR A 86 0.33 13.97 16.52
N GLY A 87 1.38 13.22 16.17
CA GLY A 87 2.58 13.07 16.98
C GLY A 87 2.50 12.02 18.09
N THR A 88 1.39 11.29 18.21
CA THR A 88 1.19 10.22 19.20
C THR A 88 1.01 8.86 18.51
N THR A 89 0.92 7.79 19.31
CA THR A 89 0.70 6.43 18.82
C THR A 89 -0.45 5.72 19.52
N ALA A 90 -1.26 6.43 20.32
CA ALA A 90 -2.44 5.84 20.95
C ALA A 90 -3.61 5.81 19.94
N PRO A 91 -4.20 4.65 19.64
CA PRO A 91 -5.37 4.57 18.75
C PRO A 91 -6.56 5.37 19.28
N LEU A 92 -7.25 6.05 18.37
CA LEU A 92 -8.48 6.78 18.63
C LEU A 92 -9.71 5.94 18.30
N ALA A 93 -10.74 6.04 19.13
CA ALA A 93 -12.09 5.72 18.70
C ALA A 93 -12.57 6.80 17.73
N ILE A 94 -13.06 6.39 16.56
CA ILE A 94 -13.47 7.30 15.48
C ILE A 94 -14.82 6.87 14.90
N THR A 95 -15.57 7.82 14.34
CA THR A 95 -16.82 7.52 13.61
C THR A 95 -16.62 7.60 12.09
N THR A 96 -15.74 8.50 11.64
CA THR A 96 -15.44 8.76 10.24
C THR A 96 -13.94 8.87 10.03
N ALA A 97 -13.47 8.38 8.89
CA ALA A 97 -12.10 8.59 8.41
C ALA A 97 -12.13 8.98 6.94
N ASN A 98 -11.33 9.98 6.57
CA ASN A 98 -11.11 10.38 5.19
C ASN A 98 -9.61 10.47 4.93
N PHE A 99 -9.16 9.91 3.81
CA PHE A 99 -7.77 9.96 3.38
C PHE A 99 -7.70 9.68 1.88
N ASN A 100 -6.65 10.16 1.23
CA ASN A 100 -6.33 9.82 -0.15
C ASN A 100 -5.35 8.65 -0.17
N PHE A 101 -5.54 7.71 -1.08
CA PHE A 101 -4.45 6.83 -1.51
C PHE A 101 -3.74 7.45 -2.70
N VAL A 102 -2.48 7.80 -2.50
CA VAL A 102 -1.59 8.17 -3.61
C VAL A 102 -0.85 6.93 -4.04
N THR A 103 -0.73 6.73 -5.35
CA THR A 103 -0.05 5.58 -5.95
C THR A 103 1.08 6.03 -6.86
N ASN A 104 2.20 5.31 -6.82
CA ASN A 104 3.25 5.39 -7.85
C ASN A 104 3.36 4.03 -8.54
N LEU A 105 3.59 4.05 -9.85
CA LEU A 105 3.70 2.87 -10.70
C LEU A 105 5.10 2.81 -11.32
N THR A 106 5.75 1.66 -11.19
CA THR A 106 6.96 1.31 -11.94
C THR A 106 6.63 0.19 -12.92
N ILE A 107 6.97 0.39 -14.19
CA ILE A 107 6.83 -0.61 -15.25
C ILE A 107 8.22 -1.14 -15.60
N ARG A 108 8.33 -2.45 -15.82
CA ARG A 108 9.55 -3.10 -16.31
C ARG A 108 9.95 -2.47 -17.65
N ASP A 109 11.24 -2.49 -17.95
CA ASP A 109 11.74 -2.14 -19.28
C ASP A 109 10.92 -2.83 -20.37
N THR A 110 10.41 -2.06 -21.32
CA THR A 110 9.49 -2.55 -22.35
C THR A 110 10.15 -3.54 -23.31
N THR A 111 11.47 -3.49 -23.48
CA THR A 111 12.22 -4.50 -24.25
C THR A 111 12.16 -5.87 -23.58
N ALA A 112 12.14 -5.92 -22.24
CA ALA A 112 12.03 -7.15 -21.47
C ALA A 112 10.59 -7.68 -21.36
N LEU A 113 9.60 -6.87 -21.77
CA LEU A 113 8.19 -7.26 -21.80
C LEU A 113 7.76 -7.85 -23.14
N ALA A 114 8.56 -7.66 -24.21
CA ALA A 114 8.27 -8.15 -25.56
C ALA A 114 6.84 -7.83 -26.04
N ILE A 115 6.32 -6.67 -25.65
CA ILE A 115 4.95 -6.25 -25.96
C ILE A 115 4.85 -5.87 -27.44
N THR A 116 4.08 -6.62 -28.22
CA THR A 116 3.84 -6.37 -29.64
C THR A 116 2.47 -5.75 -29.93
N ASP A 117 1.54 -5.84 -28.98
CA ASP A 117 0.16 -5.35 -29.05
C ASP A 117 -0.26 -4.72 -27.70
N ASP A 118 -1.42 -4.07 -27.67
CA ASP A 118 -1.97 -3.48 -26.45
C ASP A 118 -2.04 -4.50 -25.31
N THR A 119 -1.35 -4.20 -24.21
CA THR A 119 -1.32 -5.03 -23.00
C THR A 119 -2.00 -4.28 -21.86
N PRO A 120 -3.14 -4.75 -21.33
CA PRO A 120 -3.82 -4.07 -20.23
C PRO A 120 -3.00 -4.16 -18.95
N LEU A 121 -2.97 -3.04 -18.21
CA LEU A 121 -2.49 -3.03 -16.83
C LEU A 121 -3.65 -3.39 -15.91
N ASP A 122 -3.48 -4.44 -15.12
CA ASP A 122 -4.50 -4.91 -14.16
C ASP A 122 -3.89 -5.09 -12.76
N GLY A 123 -4.36 -4.28 -11.82
CA GLY A 123 -3.94 -4.33 -10.42
C GLY A 123 -5.12 -4.24 -9.50
N GLN A 124 -5.18 -5.14 -8.52
CA GLN A 124 -6.16 -5.09 -7.42
C GLN A 124 -5.47 -5.03 -6.05
N ALA A 125 -6.05 -4.24 -5.16
CA ALA A 125 -5.79 -4.26 -3.73
C ALA A 125 -7.14 -4.33 -2.99
N THR A 126 -7.21 -5.17 -1.96
CA THR A 126 -8.41 -5.32 -1.13
C THR A 126 -8.10 -4.77 0.25
N MET A 127 -8.97 -3.90 0.73
CA MET A 127 -8.93 -3.39 2.09
C MET A 127 -10.10 -3.95 2.88
N THR A 128 -9.84 -4.35 4.12
CA THR A 128 -10.87 -4.82 5.04
C THR A 128 -11.03 -3.81 6.16
N LEU A 129 -12.26 -3.36 6.39
CA LEU A 129 -12.59 -2.55 7.55
C LEU A 129 -12.97 -3.46 8.71
N VAL A 130 -12.29 -3.31 9.85
CA VAL A 130 -12.63 -3.98 11.10
C VAL A 130 -13.24 -2.95 12.04
N TYR A 131 -14.39 -3.25 12.61
CA TYR A 131 -15.05 -2.45 13.63
C TYR A 131 -15.02 -3.19 14.96
N LEU A 132 -14.91 -2.44 16.06
CA LEU A 132 -14.90 -2.94 17.43
C LEU A 132 -16.23 -2.62 18.12
#